data_AF-A0A437NX68-F1
#
_entry.id   AF-A0A437NX68-F1
#
_cell.length_a   1.000
_cell.length_b   1.000
_cell.length_c   1.000
_cell.angle_alpha   90.00
_cell.angle_beta   90.00
_cell.angle_gamma   90.00
#
_symmetry.space_group_name_H-M   'P 1'
#
loop_
_entity.id
_entity.type
_entity.pdbx_description
1 polymer ?
#
loop_
_entity_poly.entity_id
_entity_poly.type
_entity_poly.pdbx_seq_one_letter_code
_entity_poly.pdbx_strand_id
1 'polypeptide(L)'
;MPLVQACPTHPSPYRVRADGWFECPAGHELHPGDIDLDGPTVWAVDGSGVLRYVVDPTASLEEFGDVLDALAQGVDDCPDPLGMAHALIRMALSSCLDYVDAFRVGIAKSA
;
A
#
# COMPACT_ATOMS: atom_id res chain seq x y z
N MET A 1 -5.51 -1.84 4.24
CA MET A 1 -6.03 -0.50 4.63
C MET A 1 -4.89 0.49 4.58
N PRO A 2 -4.91 1.47 3.66
CA PRO A 2 -3.86 2.47 3.53
C PRO A 2 -3.69 3.30 4.80
N LEU A 3 -2.43 3.49 5.23
CA LEU A 3 -2.09 4.34 6.36
C LEU A 3 -2.16 5.81 5.95
N VAL A 4 -2.56 6.67 6.88
CA VAL A 4 -2.65 8.11 6.67
C VAL A 4 -1.42 8.77 7.27
N GLN A 5 -0.73 9.61 6.50
CA GLN A 5 0.30 10.46 7.09
C GLN A 5 -0.38 11.56 7.91
N ALA A 6 -0.26 11.47 9.23
CA ALA A 6 -0.70 12.51 10.14
C ALA A 6 0.37 13.59 10.28
N CYS A 7 -0.05 14.84 10.45
CA CYS A 7 0.87 15.90 10.81
C CYS A 7 1.47 15.64 12.21
N PRO A 8 2.79 15.86 12.42
CA PRO A 8 3.42 15.61 13.72
C PRO A 8 2.84 16.43 14.87
N THR A 9 2.27 17.59 14.54
CA THR A 9 1.78 18.59 15.51
C THR A 9 0.26 18.72 15.51
N HIS A 10 -0.46 18.00 14.63
CA HIS A 10 -1.91 18.05 14.53
C HIS A 10 -2.49 16.72 14.01
N PRO A 11 -3.60 16.19 14.57
CA PRO A 11 -4.18 14.91 14.17
C PRO A 11 -4.82 14.91 12.76
N SER A 12 -4.62 15.97 11.98
CA SER A 12 -5.18 16.08 10.64
C SER A 12 -4.24 15.52 9.59
N PRO A 13 -4.79 14.87 8.55
CA PRO A 13 -3.99 14.37 7.44
C PRO A 13 -3.40 15.51 6.62
N TYR A 14 -2.28 15.21 5.97
CA TYR A 14 -1.78 16.01 4.86
C TYR A 14 -2.71 15.91 3.65
N ARG A 15 -2.93 17.04 2.97
CA ARG A 15 -3.71 17.14 1.73
C ARG A 15 -2.85 17.73 0.62
N VAL A 16 -3.05 17.25 -0.60
CA VAL A 16 -2.35 17.77 -1.78
C VAL A 16 -2.81 19.20 -2.10
N ARG A 17 -1.87 20.03 -2.51
CA ARG A 17 -2.07 21.39 -3.02
C ARG A 17 -1.92 21.42 -4.54
N ALA A 18 -2.33 22.53 -5.14
CA ALA A 18 -2.23 22.73 -6.60
C ALA A 18 -0.78 22.77 -7.12
N ASP A 19 0.20 23.09 -6.27
CA ASP A 19 1.63 23.11 -6.57
C ASP A 19 2.32 21.76 -6.36
N GLY A 20 1.57 20.71 -6.00
CA GLY A 20 2.09 19.37 -5.75
C GLY A 20 2.71 19.19 -4.36
N TRP A 21 2.68 20.21 -3.51
CA TRP A 21 3.06 20.09 -2.11
C TRP A 21 1.91 19.51 -1.27
N PHE A 22 2.26 19.08 -0.07
CA PHE A 22 1.27 18.68 0.93
C PHE A 22 1.18 19.70 2.05
N GLU A 23 -0.03 19.93 2.55
CA GLU A 23 -0.28 20.81 3.69
C GLU A 23 -1.31 20.20 4.64
N CYS A 24 -1.13 20.42 5.94
CA CYS A 24 -2.14 20.11 6.94
C CYS A 24 -2.92 21.38 7.37
N PRO A 25 -4.13 21.25 7.95
CA PRO A 25 -4.90 22.39 8.48
C PRO A 25 -4.20 23.26 9.54
N ALA A 26 -3.12 22.77 10.15
CA ALA A 26 -2.29 23.55 11.07
C ALA A 26 -1.18 24.37 10.37
N GLY A 27 -1.19 24.42 9.03
CA GLY A 27 -0.23 25.19 8.22
C GLY A 27 1.16 24.56 8.09
N HIS A 28 1.31 23.27 8.42
CA HIS A 28 2.58 22.57 8.20
C HIS A 28 2.61 22.06 6.76
N GLU A 29 3.68 22.39 6.07
CA GLU A 29 3.98 21.94 4.71
C GLU A 29 4.86 20.69 4.74
N LEU A 30 4.70 19.84 3.72
CA LEU A 30 5.49 18.64 3.50
C LEU A 30 5.80 18.55 2.01
N HIS A 31 7.08 18.58 1.68
CA HIS A 31 7.54 18.37 0.32
C HIS A 31 7.49 16.86 -0.01
N PRO A 32 7.09 16.44 -1.23
CA PRO A 32 7.04 15.01 -1.59
C PRO A 32 8.37 14.27 -1.41
N GLY A 33 9.50 14.96 -1.59
CA GLY A 33 10.84 14.41 -1.40
C GLY A 33 11.27 14.22 0.06
N ASP A 34 10.52 14.80 1.01
CA ASP A 34 10.76 14.63 2.45
C ASP A 34 9.93 13.48 3.04
N ILE A 35 9.11 12.81 2.20
CA ILE A 35 8.36 11.63 2.59
C ILE A 35 9.33 10.46 2.68
N ASP A 36 9.58 10.02 3.90
CA ASP A 36 10.34 8.80 4.15
C ASP A 36 9.49 7.57 3.79
N LEU A 37 10.03 6.72 2.93
CA LEU A 37 9.37 5.51 2.43
C LEU A 37 10.20 4.30 2.84
N ASP A 38 9.62 3.46 3.69
CA ASP A 38 10.22 2.21 4.13
C ASP A 38 9.77 1.02 3.27
N GLY A 39 10.73 0.20 2.85
CA GLY A 39 10.47 -1.08 2.19
C GLY A 39 9.65 -0.93 0.89
N PRO A 40 8.62 -1.77 0.67
CA PRO A 40 7.81 -1.73 -0.55
C PRO A 40 6.69 -0.68 -0.48
N THR A 41 6.81 0.36 0.34
CA THR A 41 5.73 1.36 0.52
C THR A 41 5.91 2.52 -0.45
N VAL A 42 4.80 2.97 -1.04
CA VAL A 42 4.73 4.20 -1.84
C VAL A 42 3.66 5.13 -1.29
N TRP A 43 3.77 6.42 -1.60
CA TRP A 43 2.72 7.38 -1.29
C TRP A 43 1.78 7.58 -2.49
N ALA A 44 0.52 7.88 -2.19
CA ALA A 44 -0.50 8.21 -3.18
C ALA A 44 -1.49 9.21 -2.59
N VAL A 45 -2.29 9.83 -3.45
CA VAL A 45 -3.34 10.78 -3.05
C VAL A 45 -4.69 10.18 -3.39
N ASP A 46 -5.56 10.03 -2.39
CA ASP A 46 -6.90 9.49 -2.61
C ASP A 46 -7.83 10.50 -3.31
N GLY A 47 -9.02 10.06 -3.72
CA GLY A 47 -10.01 10.91 -4.41
C GLY A 47 -10.50 12.12 -3.60
N SER A 48 -10.21 12.19 -2.30
CA SER A 48 -10.50 13.35 -1.45
C SER A 48 -9.34 14.34 -1.38
N GLY A 49 -8.20 14.05 -2.01
CA GLY A 49 -6.98 14.85 -1.96
C GLY A 49 -6.10 14.57 -0.74
N VAL A 50 -6.35 13.48 0.01
CA VAL A 50 -5.58 13.14 1.22
C VAL A 50 -4.38 12.26 0.86
N LEU A 51 -3.22 12.57 1.43
CA LEU A 51 -2.01 11.75 1.36
C LEU A 51 -2.20 10.41 2.10
N ARG A 52 -1.91 9.31 1.40
CA ARG A 52 -1.98 7.93 1.89
C ARG A 52 -0.67 7.20 1.60
N TYR A 53 -0.38 6.19 2.41
CA TYR A 53 0.62 5.18 2.11
C TYR A 53 -0.06 3.87 1.71
N VAL A 54 0.46 3.27 0.64
CA VAL A 54 0.05 1.97 0.11
C VAL A 54 1.29 1.15 -0.19
N VAL A 55 1.14 -0.16 -0.29
CA VAL A 55 2.22 -0.99 -0.84
C VAL A 55 2.34 -0.69 -2.34
N ASP A 56 3.56 -0.73 -2.87
CA ASP A 56 3.84 -0.63 -4.29
C ASP A 56 3.01 -1.71 -5.02
N PRO A 57 2.14 -1.33 -5.96
CA PRO A 57 1.33 -2.29 -6.69
C PRO A 57 2.17 -3.29 -7.48
N THR A 58 3.36 -2.92 -7.93
CA THR A 58 4.28 -3.81 -8.63
C THR A 58 4.83 -4.87 -7.67
N ALA A 59 5.33 -4.44 -6.51
CA ALA A 59 5.83 -5.36 -5.49
C ALA A 59 4.72 -6.31 -4.98
N SER A 60 3.49 -5.81 -4.86
CA SER A 60 2.33 -6.60 -4.47
C SER A 60 1.99 -7.69 -5.49
N LEU A 61 2.13 -7.40 -6.78
CA LEU A 61 1.90 -8.38 -7.85
C LEU A 61 3.04 -9.40 -7.96
N GLU A 62 4.29 -8.98 -7.76
CA GLU A 62 5.45 -9.86 -7.72
C GLU A 62 5.30 -10.87 -6.57
N GLU A 63 5.00 -10.40 -5.35
CA GLU A 63 4.78 -11.29 -4.20
C GLU A 63 3.59 -12.23 -4.43
N PHE A 64 2.50 -11.75 -5.03
CA PHE A 64 1.37 -12.60 -5.39
C PHE A 64 1.78 -13.73 -6.34
N GLY A 65 2.58 -13.43 -7.37
CA GLY A 65 3.12 -14.42 -8.29
C GLY A 65 4.00 -15.45 -7.59
N ASP A 66 4.94 -14.98 -6.77
CA ASP A 66 5.86 -15.83 -6.01
C ASP A 66 5.11 -16.80 -5.09
N VAL A 67 4.04 -16.34 -4.44
CA VAL A 67 3.22 -17.19 -3.56
C VAL A 67 2.44 -18.24 -4.35
N LEU A 68 1.92 -17.92 -5.54
CA LEU A 68 1.24 -18.89 -6.40
C LEU A 68 2.22 -19.95 -6.93
N ASP A 69 3.43 -19.55 -7.29
CA ASP A 69 4.49 -20.47 -7.69
C ASP A 69 4.89 -21.39 -6.54
N ALA A 70 5.04 -20.85 -5.33
CA ALA A 70 5.29 -21.63 -4.13
C ALA A 70 4.16 -22.62 -3.82
N LEU A 71 2.89 -22.24 -4.06
CA LEU A 71 1.74 -23.13 -3.90
C LEU A 71 1.74 -24.25 -4.94
N ALA A 72 2.13 -23.95 -6.18
CA ALA A 72 2.21 -24.94 -7.26
C ALA A 72 3.34 -25.96 -7.04
N GLN A 73 4.43 -25.55 -6.38
CA GLN A 73 5.64 -26.36 -6.20
C GLN A 73 5.74 -27.04 -4.82
N GLY A 74 5.18 -26.44 -3.78
CA GLY A 74 5.63 -26.64 -2.40
C GLY A 74 4.76 -27.53 -1.50
N VAL A 75 3.72 -28.16 -2.02
CA VAL A 75 2.75 -28.87 -1.16
C VAL A 75 3.07 -30.36 -1.03
N ASP A 76 3.67 -30.99 -2.03
CA ASP A 76 3.78 -32.45 -2.10
C ASP A 76 4.79 -33.06 -1.11
N ASP A 77 5.84 -32.32 -0.73
CA ASP A 77 6.89 -32.77 0.21
C ASP A 77 6.80 -32.13 1.61
N CYS A 78 5.68 -31.46 1.91
CA CYS A 78 5.48 -30.78 3.19
C CYS A 78 4.98 -31.77 4.28
N PRO A 79 5.51 -31.72 5.52
CA PRO A 79 4.97 -32.50 6.64
C PRO A 79 3.51 -32.16 7.00
N ASP A 80 3.08 -30.92 6.74
CA ASP A 80 1.69 -30.46 6.88
C ASP A 80 1.26 -29.68 5.62
N PRO A 81 0.86 -30.40 4.55
CA PRO A 81 0.55 -29.80 3.27
C PRO A 81 -0.66 -28.88 3.33
N LEU A 82 -1.64 -29.20 4.19
CA LEU A 82 -2.86 -28.39 4.34
C LEU A 82 -2.55 -27.08 5.09
N GLY A 83 -1.74 -27.14 6.14
CA GLY A 83 -1.27 -25.95 6.86
C GLY A 83 -0.47 -25.01 5.96
N MET A 84 0.45 -25.55 5.15
CA MET A 84 1.24 -24.78 4.19
C MET A 84 0.35 -24.14 3.12
N ALA A 85 -0.55 -24.91 2.51
CA ALA A 85 -1.48 -24.40 1.50
C ALA A 85 -2.35 -23.26 2.06
N HIS A 86 -2.85 -23.40 3.29
CA HIS A 86 -3.63 -22.36 3.94
C HIS A 86 -2.82 -21.09 4.21
N ALA A 87 -1.56 -21.21 4.64
CA ALA A 87 -0.68 -20.07 4.85
C ALA A 87 -0.39 -19.33 3.53
N LEU A 88 -0.06 -20.06 2.47
CA LEU A 88 0.19 -19.49 1.14
C LEU A 88 -1.05 -18.81 0.55
N ILE A 89 -2.23 -19.43 0.65
CA ILE A 89 -3.48 -18.79 0.21
C ILE A 89 -3.74 -17.48 0.97
N ARG A 90 -3.44 -17.43 2.27
CA ARG A 90 -3.58 -16.20 3.06
C ARG A 90 -2.59 -15.12 2.63
N MET A 91 -1.35 -15.49 2.31
CA MET A 91 -0.35 -14.55 1.79
C MET A 91 -0.78 -14.00 0.44
N ALA A 92 -1.18 -14.86 -0.50
CA ALA A 92 -1.67 -14.47 -1.82
C ALA A 92 -2.89 -13.53 -1.71
N LEU A 93 -3.83 -13.83 -0.81
CA LEU A 93 -4.96 -12.95 -0.55
C LEU A 93 -4.50 -11.57 -0.03
N SER A 94 -3.50 -11.53 0.86
CA SER A 94 -2.97 -10.27 1.38
C SER A 94 -2.37 -9.41 0.26
N SER A 95 -1.43 -9.95 -0.52
CA SER A 95 -0.77 -9.19 -1.59
C SER A 95 -1.76 -8.74 -2.68
N CYS A 96 -2.79 -9.55 -2.97
CA CYS A 96 -3.88 -9.14 -3.86
C CYS A 96 -4.72 -7.98 -3.29
N LEU A 97 -5.02 -7.99 -1.99
CA LEU A 97 -5.72 -6.88 -1.34
C LEU A 97 -4.88 -5.62 -1.30
N ASP A 98 -3.56 -5.73 -1.09
CA ASP A 98 -2.63 -4.60 -1.12
C ASP A 98 -2.55 -3.95 -2.50
N TYR A 99 -2.49 -4.77 -3.56
CA TYR A 99 -2.62 -4.29 -4.95
C TYR A 99 -3.95 -3.56 -5.19
N VAL A 100 -5.08 -4.13 -4.74
CA VAL A 100 -6.40 -3.51 -4.90
C VAL A 100 -6.50 -2.19 -4.12
N ASP A 101 -5.93 -2.11 -2.92
CA ASP A 101 -5.88 -0.88 -2.13
C ASP A 101 -5.05 0.20 -2.85
N ALA A 102 -3.88 -0.13 -3.39
CA ALA A 102 -3.07 0.78 -4.21
C ALA A 102 -3.84 1.29 -5.44
N PHE A 103 -4.51 0.39 -6.15
CA PHE A 103 -5.31 0.73 -7.33
C PHE A 103 -6.50 1.64 -6.97
N ARG A 104 -7.18 1.41 -5.85
CA ARG A 104 -8.29 2.25 -5.39
C ARG A 104 -7.86 3.68 -5.05
N VAL A 105 -6.67 3.85 -4.48
CA VAL A 105 -6.12 5.19 -4.21
C VAL A 105 -5.69 5.86 -5.53
N GLY A 106 -5.18 5.09 -6.50
CA GLY A 106 -4.80 5.57 -7.84
C GLY A 106 -5.96 5.90 -8.79
N ILE A 107 -7.13 5.26 -8.69
CA ILE A 107 -8.37 5.63 -9.43
C ILE A 107 -9.09 6.83 -8.77
N ALA A 108 -8.33 7.79 -8.24
CA ALA A 108 -8.90 9.11 -7.98
C ALA A 108 -9.19 9.75 -9.34
N LYS A 109 -10.44 9.67 -9.79
CA LYS A 109 -10.94 10.38 -10.98
C LYS A 109 -10.55 11.85 -10.83
N SER A 110 -9.57 12.30 -11.61
CA SER A 110 -9.22 13.71 -11.70
C SER A 110 -10.48 14.47 -12.11
N ALA A 111 -11.03 15.22 -11.15
CA ALA A 111 -12.18 16.10 -11.37
C ALA A 111 -11.73 17.37 -12.08
#